data_AF-A0A2G1W3M9-F1
#
_entry.id   AF-A0A2G1W3M9-F1
#
_cell.length_a   1.000
_cell.length_b   1.000
_cell.length_c   1.000
_cell.angle_alpha   90.00
_cell.angle_beta   90.00
_cell.angle_gamma   90.00
#
_symmetry.space_group_name_H-M   'P 1'
#
loop_
_entity.id
_entity.type
_entity.pdbx_description
1 polymer ?
#
loop_
_entity_poly.entity_id
_entity_poly.type
_entity_poly.pdbx_seq_one_letter_code
_entity_poly.pdbx_strand_id
1 'polypeptide(L)'
;MSSTNDDKEPALDDSEAGSDSETSSTSPPGQEASTSAQQEPGCMPIVVACTLLMGIVSFVFCGVTTWVLFQKRTEVAVRTLVGYVDVIEQSLLPPDEKKSVIDQLETTIKQMQADDYPQEQASAVMQRLVRLPIPQYGELDVIDSFVKENFDDDERDNALKQISRLRRAIERGKATVIDVNDVLLPTTQVDTTHPLGRVLKQPLVEDDIRDVVQRAKLIGDRDDLEDQFFERKPIDEILKRELRAAIEQGGY
;
A
#
# COMPACT_ATOMS: atom_id res chain seq x y z
N MET A 1 27.53 -37.42 22.76
CA MET A 1 27.89 -36.85 24.07
C MET A 1 27.01 -35.62 24.24
N SER A 2 25.72 -35.76 24.57
CA SER A 2 25.16 -36.06 25.90
C SER A 2 25.72 -35.11 26.96
N SER A 3 24.93 -34.10 27.33
CA SER A 3 24.34 -34.02 28.68
C SER A 3 23.30 -32.89 28.74
N THR A 4 22.09 -33.31 29.11
CA THR A 4 20.96 -32.56 29.66
C THR A 4 21.26 -32.04 31.07
N ASN A 5 20.51 -31.02 31.47
CA ASN A 5 19.86 -30.78 32.78
C ASN A 5 19.63 -29.26 32.94
N ASP A 6 18.62 -28.74 33.63
CA ASP A 6 17.23 -29.07 33.98
C ASP A 6 16.79 -27.90 34.89
N ASP A 7 15.47 -27.73 35.06
CA ASP A 7 14.79 -26.93 36.10
C ASP A 7 14.83 -25.38 35.96
N LYS A 8 13.76 -24.61 36.17
CA LYS A 8 12.66 -24.78 37.14
C LYS A 8 11.51 -23.79 36.88
N GLU A 9 10.29 -24.27 36.72
CA GLU A 9 9.05 -23.52 37.01
C GLU A 9 8.85 -23.38 38.52
N PRO A 10 8.04 -22.40 38.96
CA PRO A 10 7.06 -22.74 39.98
C PRO A 10 5.65 -22.28 39.62
N ALA A 11 4.75 -23.26 39.60
CA ALA A 11 3.34 -23.07 39.93
C ALA A 11 3.20 -22.79 41.43
N LEU A 12 2.17 -22.01 41.80
CA LEU A 12 1.60 -21.99 43.14
C LEU A 12 0.10 -22.19 43.03
N ASP A 13 -0.32 -23.25 43.69
CA ASP A 13 -1.67 -23.74 43.91
C ASP A 13 -2.15 -23.36 45.33
N ASP A 14 -3.46 -23.52 45.52
CA ASP A 14 -4.20 -23.74 46.76
C ASP A 14 -4.51 -22.59 47.73
N SER A 15 -5.81 -22.33 47.91
CA SER A 15 -6.50 -22.70 49.17
C SER A 15 -8.02 -22.66 49.06
N GLU A 16 -8.62 -23.84 49.28
CA GLU A 16 -10.01 -24.15 49.61
C GLU A 16 -10.56 -23.39 50.84
N ALA A 17 -11.89 -23.29 50.94
CA ALA A 17 -12.66 -24.06 51.93
C ALA A 17 -14.09 -23.49 52.10
N GLY A 18 -15.08 -24.33 51.79
CA GLY A 18 -16.46 -24.13 52.20
C GLY A 18 -16.65 -24.36 53.70
N SER A 19 -17.74 -23.85 54.24
CA SER A 19 -18.27 -24.31 55.52
C SER A 19 -19.79 -24.15 55.53
N ASP A 20 -20.46 -25.27 55.23
CA ASP A 20 -21.82 -25.54 55.66
C ASP A 20 -21.80 -25.94 57.14
N SER A 21 -22.72 -25.41 57.94
CA SER A 21 -23.23 -26.09 59.13
C SER A 21 -24.60 -25.54 59.53
N GLU A 22 -25.56 -26.47 59.51
CA GLU A 22 -26.92 -26.39 60.01
C GLU A 22 -27.01 -26.06 61.50
N THR A 23 -28.07 -25.40 61.94
CA THR A 23 -28.88 -25.90 63.08
C THR A 23 -30.31 -25.38 63.05
N SER A 24 -31.25 -26.33 63.11
CA SER A 24 -32.70 -26.20 63.13
C SER A 24 -33.25 -26.02 64.55
N SER A 25 -34.33 -25.23 64.73
CA SER A 25 -35.56 -25.52 65.53
C SER A 25 -36.40 -24.24 65.72
N THR A 26 -37.61 -24.09 65.14
CA THR A 26 -38.95 -24.61 65.51
C THR A 26 -39.85 -23.53 66.18
N SER A 27 -40.68 -22.84 65.35
CA SER A 27 -42.15 -22.53 65.46
C SER A 27 -42.79 -21.82 66.69
N PRO A 28 -44.03 -21.23 66.62
CA PRO A 28 -44.91 -20.78 65.52
C PRO A 28 -45.64 -19.41 65.84
N PRO A 29 -46.90 -19.13 65.42
CA PRO A 29 -47.32 -18.45 64.19
C PRO A 29 -47.96 -17.06 64.45
N GLY A 30 -47.76 -16.11 63.54
CA GLY A 30 -48.39 -14.79 63.60
C GLY A 30 -49.02 -14.43 62.26
N GLN A 31 -50.35 -14.39 62.25
CA GLN A 31 -51.22 -14.08 61.14
C GLN A 31 -50.89 -12.80 60.37
N GLU A 32 -51.14 -12.90 59.05
CA GLU A 32 -51.78 -11.91 58.19
C GLU A 32 -51.16 -10.51 58.12
N ALA A 33 -50.42 -10.27 57.04
CA ALA A 33 -50.62 -9.05 56.25
C ALA A 33 -50.20 -9.33 54.81
N SER A 34 -51.19 -9.29 53.93
CA SER A 34 -51.05 -9.10 52.50
C SER A 34 -50.09 -7.94 52.19
N THR A 35 -48.93 -8.27 51.64
CA THR A 35 -48.21 -7.37 50.75
C THR A 35 -47.81 -8.19 49.54
N SER A 36 -48.55 -8.00 48.45
CA SER A 36 -48.08 -8.26 47.11
C SER A 36 -46.62 -7.82 47.01
N ALA A 37 -45.71 -8.78 46.82
CA ALA A 37 -44.38 -8.48 46.33
C ALA A 37 -44.57 -7.86 44.94
N GLN A 38 -44.75 -6.54 44.90
CA GLN A 38 -44.62 -5.75 43.70
C GLN A 38 -43.18 -5.93 43.27
N GLN A 39 -43.00 -6.83 42.31
CA GLN A 39 -41.80 -6.99 41.54
C GLN A 39 -41.56 -5.65 40.86
N GLU A 40 -40.76 -4.79 41.50
CA GLU A 40 -40.32 -3.54 40.89
C GLU A 40 -39.71 -3.88 39.54
N PRO A 41 -40.13 -3.20 38.45
CA PRO A 41 -39.67 -3.55 37.11
C PRO A 41 -38.17 -3.32 37.05
N GLY A 42 -37.41 -4.41 37.14
CA GLY A 42 -35.95 -4.36 37.15
C GLY A 42 -35.46 -3.61 35.92
N CYS A 43 -34.43 -2.77 36.08
CA CYS A 43 -33.85 -2.01 34.97
C CYS A 43 -33.14 -2.89 33.93
N MET A 44 -32.99 -4.20 34.19
CA MET A 44 -32.38 -5.19 33.28
C MET A 44 -32.96 -5.18 31.85
N PRO A 45 -34.28 -5.31 31.62
CA PRO A 45 -34.88 -5.20 30.29
C PRO A 45 -34.62 -3.86 29.60
N ILE A 46 -34.51 -2.76 30.36
CA ILE A 46 -34.22 -1.43 29.79
C ILE A 46 -32.77 -1.38 29.31
N VAL A 47 -31.82 -1.86 30.11
CA VAL A 47 -30.41 -1.91 29.73
C VAL A 47 -30.19 -2.79 28.50
N VAL A 48 -30.84 -3.96 28.45
CA VAL A 48 -30.78 -4.86 27.28
C VAL A 48 -31.40 -4.23 26.03
N ALA A 49 -32.53 -3.51 26.17
CA ALA A 49 -33.13 -2.78 25.06
C ALA A 49 -32.22 -1.64 24.56
N CYS A 50 -31.58 -0.90 25.48
CA CYS A 50 -30.66 0.17 25.15
C CYS A 50 -29.39 -0.33 24.45
N THR A 51 -28.79 -1.43 24.89
CA THR A 51 -27.59 -2.01 24.23
C THR A 51 -27.94 -2.55 22.86
N LEU A 52 -29.11 -3.16 22.69
CA LEU A 52 -29.58 -3.66 21.39
C LEU A 52 -29.86 -2.51 20.41
N LEU A 53 -30.47 -1.41 20.89
CA LEU A 53 -30.64 -0.20 20.08
C LEU A 53 -29.30 0.44 19.70
N MET A 54 -28.35 0.53 20.64
CA MET A 54 -26.98 0.99 20.35
C MET A 54 -26.29 0.10 19.31
N GLY A 55 -26.46 -1.22 19.38
CA GLY A 55 -25.94 -2.15 18.39
C GLY A 55 -26.52 -1.93 16.99
N ILE A 56 -27.84 -1.73 16.89
CA ILE A 56 -28.51 -1.41 15.61
C ILE A 56 -28.01 -0.08 15.05
N VAL A 57 -27.93 0.96 15.90
CA VAL A 57 -27.43 2.28 15.49
C VAL A 57 -25.99 2.19 15.00
N SER A 58 -25.12 1.45 15.71
CA SER A 58 -23.74 1.23 15.31
C SER A 58 -23.63 0.51 13.96
N PHE A 59 -24.47 -0.51 13.72
CA PHE A 59 -24.51 -1.23 12.45
C PHE A 59 -24.96 -0.34 11.29
N VAL A 60 -26.03 0.44 11.48
CA VAL A 60 -26.52 1.40 10.48
C VAL A 60 -25.45 2.46 10.20
N PHE A 61 -24.80 3.00 11.23
CA PHE A 61 -23.76 4.01 11.07
C PHE A 61 -22.54 3.47 10.31
N CYS A 62 -22.13 2.24 10.61
CA CYS A 62 -21.07 1.54 9.88
C CYS A 62 -21.46 1.33 8.39
N GLY A 63 -22.68 0.89 8.13
CA GLY A 63 -23.20 0.72 6.76
C GLY A 63 -23.26 2.03 5.98
N VAL A 64 -23.79 3.10 6.58
CA VAL A 64 -23.86 4.44 5.97
C VAL A 64 -22.47 5.00 5.73
N THR A 65 -21.56 4.90 6.70
CA THR A 65 -20.19 5.40 6.54
C THR A 65 -19.46 4.63 5.44
N THR A 66 -19.62 3.31 5.39
CA THR A 66 -19.07 2.48 4.31
C THR A 66 -19.63 2.89 2.96
N TRP A 67 -20.95 3.09 2.84
CA TRP A 67 -21.59 3.55 1.61
C TRP A 67 -21.12 4.94 1.17
N VAL A 68 -21.03 5.90 2.10
CA VAL A 68 -20.50 7.24 1.84
C VAL A 68 -19.02 7.17 1.40
N LEU A 69 -18.22 6.34 2.05
CA LEU A 69 -16.82 6.12 1.67
C LEU A 69 -16.72 5.55 0.25
N PHE A 70 -17.57 4.58 -0.11
CA PHE A 70 -17.62 4.04 -1.47
C PHE A 70 -17.98 5.09 -2.50
N GLN A 71 -18.96 5.97 -2.22
CA GLN A 71 -19.27 7.09 -3.13
C GLN A 71 -18.10 8.05 -3.33
N LYS A 72 -17.29 8.29 -2.30
CA LYS A 72 -16.16 9.22 -2.33
C LYS A 72 -14.86 8.64 -2.89
N ARG A 73 -14.77 7.33 -3.17
CA ARG A 73 -13.53 6.70 -3.65
C ARG A 73 -13.04 7.27 -4.98
N THR A 74 -13.93 7.46 -5.94
CA THR A 74 -13.57 8.01 -7.26
C THR A 74 -13.09 9.46 -7.15
N GLU A 75 -13.73 10.27 -6.30
CA GLU A 75 -13.32 11.66 -6.05
C GLU A 75 -11.92 11.74 -5.42
N VAL A 76 -11.64 10.87 -4.44
CA VAL A 76 -10.29 10.78 -3.84
C VAL A 76 -9.26 10.32 -4.87
N ALA A 77 -9.58 9.31 -5.68
CA ALA A 77 -8.69 8.83 -6.74
C ALA A 77 -8.38 9.94 -7.76
N VAL A 78 -9.39 10.67 -8.22
CA VAL A 78 -9.23 11.83 -9.10
C VAL A 78 -8.32 12.88 -8.47
N ARG A 79 -8.54 13.23 -7.19
CA ARG A 79 -7.70 14.21 -6.49
C ARG A 79 -6.25 13.75 -6.38
N THR A 80 -6.02 12.46 -6.12
CA THR A 80 -4.68 11.86 -6.10
C THR A 80 -4.02 11.93 -7.47
N LEU A 81 -4.75 11.62 -8.55
CA LEU A 81 -4.23 11.72 -9.91
C LEU A 81 -3.86 13.15 -10.30
N VAL A 82 -4.69 14.14 -9.94
CA VAL A 82 -4.39 15.56 -10.16
C VAL A 82 -3.09 15.94 -9.47
N GLY A 83 -2.92 15.61 -8.18
CA GLY A 83 -1.66 15.87 -7.49
C GLY A 83 -0.47 15.09 -8.06
N TYR A 84 -0.71 13.93 -8.67
CA TYR A 84 0.33 13.15 -9.33
C TYR A 84 0.79 13.77 -10.67
N VAL A 85 -0.08 14.49 -11.39
CA VAL A 85 0.31 15.25 -12.59
C VAL A 85 1.40 16.26 -12.25
N ASP A 86 1.27 16.99 -11.13
CA ASP A 86 2.29 17.94 -10.67
C ASP A 86 3.65 17.25 -10.42
N VAL A 87 3.64 16.01 -9.92
CA VAL A 87 4.84 15.19 -9.74
C VAL A 87 5.48 14.86 -11.10
N ILE A 88 4.68 14.51 -12.11
CA ILE A 88 5.15 14.23 -13.46
C ILE A 88 5.74 15.48 -14.12
N GLU A 89 5.10 16.63 -13.95
CA GLU A 89 5.59 17.91 -14.48
C GLU A 89 7.01 18.23 -13.99
N GLN A 90 7.26 17.98 -12.70
CA GLN A 90 8.55 18.21 -12.05
C GLN A 90 9.56 17.08 -12.27
N SER A 91 9.15 15.94 -12.84
CA SER A 91 10.03 14.80 -13.08
C SER A 91 11.11 15.06 -14.13
N LEU A 92 12.10 14.18 -14.18
CA LEU A 92 13.21 14.22 -15.15
C LEU A 92 12.88 13.53 -16.49
N LEU A 93 11.59 13.29 -16.78
CA LEU A 93 11.18 12.68 -18.05
C LEU A 93 11.52 13.58 -19.25
N PRO A 94 11.86 12.98 -20.40
CA PRO A 94 12.00 13.71 -21.66
C PRO A 94 10.75 14.56 -21.96
N PRO A 95 10.88 15.78 -22.53
CA PRO A 95 9.75 16.70 -22.71
C PRO A 95 8.57 16.10 -23.47
N ASP A 96 8.82 15.34 -24.55
CA ASP A 96 7.78 14.73 -25.37
C ASP A 96 7.06 13.60 -24.62
N GLU A 97 7.80 12.74 -23.92
CA GLU A 97 7.23 11.67 -23.08
C GLU A 97 6.44 12.25 -21.91
N LYS A 98 6.99 13.26 -21.23
CA LYS A 98 6.34 13.96 -20.13
C LYS A 98 4.99 14.51 -20.57
N LYS A 99 4.94 15.21 -21.71
CA LYS A 99 3.70 15.73 -22.27
C LYS A 99 2.70 14.62 -22.59
N SER A 100 3.15 13.55 -23.24
CA SER A 100 2.30 12.39 -23.56
C SER A 100 1.71 11.73 -22.31
N VAL A 101 2.52 11.54 -21.26
CA VAL A 101 2.06 11.02 -19.96
C VAL A 101 1.01 11.93 -19.34
N ILE A 102 1.27 13.23 -19.26
CA ILE A 102 0.33 14.21 -18.69
C ILE A 102 -0.99 14.19 -19.45
N ASP A 103 -0.95 14.23 -20.78
CA ASP A 103 -2.15 14.19 -21.63
C ASP A 103 -2.98 12.92 -21.38
N GLN A 104 -2.31 11.77 -21.21
CA GLN A 104 -2.97 10.50 -20.87
C GLN A 104 -3.60 10.50 -19.47
N LEU A 105 -2.89 11.04 -18.48
CA LEU A 105 -3.41 11.16 -17.10
C LEU A 105 -4.59 12.13 -17.04
N GLU A 106 -4.50 13.30 -17.68
CA GLU A 106 -5.60 14.26 -17.74
C GLU A 106 -6.83 13.70 -18.45
N THR A 107 -6.63 12.96 -19.55
CA THR A 107 -7.73 12.28 -20.26
C THR A 107 -8.40 11.26 -19.35
N THR A 108 -7.60 10.49 -18.61
CA THR A 108 -8.10 9.49 -17.65
C THR A 108 -8.85 10.16 -16.51
N ILE A 109 -8.33 11.26 -15.95
CA ILE A 109 -9.00 12.07 -14.93
C ILE A 109 -10.37 12.56 -15.41
N LYS A 110 -10.44 13.12 -16.63
CA LYS A 110 -11.71 13.59 -17.23
C LYS A 110 -12.73 12.45 -17.37
N GLN A 111 -12.28 11.26 -17.76
CA GLN A 111 -13.15 10.08 -17.84
C GLN A 111 -13.65 9.64 -16.45
N MET A 112 -12.75 9.60 -15.45
CA MET A 112 -13.08 9.23 -14.08
C MET A 112 -14.02 10.23 -13.37
N GLN A 113 -14.08 11.47 -13.85
CA GLN A 113 -15.00 12.50 -13.35
C GLN A 113 -16.42 12.39 -13.92
N ALA A 114 -16.67 11.51 -14.91
CA ALA A 114 -18.02 11.27 -15.41
C ALA A 114 -18.90 10.65 -14.32
N ASP A 115 -20.15 11.10 -14.21
CA ASP A 115 -21.09 10.68 -13.16
C ASP A 115 -21.35 9.17 -13.15
N ASP A 116 -21.18 8.50 -14.29
CA ASP A 116 -21.41 7.07 -14.49
C ASP A 116 -20.12 6.24 -14.57
N TYR A 117 -18.97 6.80 -14.20
CA TYR A 117 -17.70 6.08 -14.28
C TYR A 117 -17.65 4.90 -13.28
N PRO A 118 -17.41 3.65 -13.73
CA PRO A 118 -17.44 2.49 -12.85
C PRO A 118 -16.34 2.54 -11.78
N GLN A 119 -16.73 2.38 -10.51
CA GLN A 119 -15.79 2.44 -9.38
C GLN A 119 -14.71 1.36 -9.44
N GLU A 120 -15.04 0.18 -9.96
CA GLU A 120 -14.10 -0.93 -10.15
C GLU A 120 -13.00 -0.56 -11.16
N GLN A 121 -13.35 0.14 -12.24
CA GLN A 121 -12.39 0.64 -13.22
C GLN A 121 -11.49 1.72 -12.60
N ALA A 122 -12.04 2.61 -11.77
CA ALA A 122 -11.25 3.63 -11.06
C ALA A 122 -10.20 2.97 -10.15
N SER A 123 -10.60 1.94 -9.40
CA SER A 123 -9.69 1.17 -8.56
C SER A 123 -8.61 0.46 -9.39
N ALA A 124 -8.99 -0.16 -10.51
CA ALA A 124 -8.06 -0.85 -11.40
C ALA A 124 -6.99 0.10 -11.98
N VAL A 125 -7.41 1.29 -12.43
CA VAL A 125 -6.50 2.34 -12.92
C VAL A 125 -5.51 2.73 -11.83
N MET A 126 -5.99 3.02 -10.62
CA MET A 126 -5.14 3.42 -9.51
C MET A 126 -4.14 2.32 -9.12
N GLN A 127 -4.58 1.07 -9.00
CA GLN A 127 -3.71 -0.06 -8.64
C GLN A 127 -2.55 -0.25 -9.62
N ARG A 128 -2.80 -0.06 -10.92
CA ARG A 128 -1.75 -0.14 -11.94
C ARG A 128 -0.85 1.08 -11.91
N LEU A 129 -1.43 2.28 -11.79
CA LEU A 129 -0.65 3.52 -11.82
C LEU A 129 0.32 3.62 -10.64
N VAL A 130 -0.10 3.30 -9.41
CA VAL A 130 0.77 3.39 -8.22
C VAL A 130 1.95 2.42 -8.27
N ARG A 131 1.90 1.40 -9.13
CA ARG A 131 3.01 0.45 -9.32
C ARG A 131 4.00 0.93 -10.38
N LEU A 132 3.60 1.83 -11.29
CA LEU A 132 4.45 2.29 -12.37
C LEU A 132 5.47 3.33 -11.86
N PRO A 133 6.78 3.13 -12.08
CA PRO A 133 7.84 4.03 -11.67
C PRO A 133 7.99 5.22 -12.64
N ILE A 134 6.92 5.97 -12.92
CA ILE A 134 6.90 6.96 -14.01
C ILE A 134 7.94 8.07 -13.80
N PRO A 135 7.99 8.78 -12.64
CA PRO A 135 8.99 9.81 -12.40
C PRO A 135 10.42 9.26 -12.43
N GLN A 136 10.60 8.06 -11.88
CA GLN A 136 11.90 7.38 -11.79
C GLN A 136 12.43 6.94 -13.14
N TYR A 137 11.55 6.77 -14.13
CA TYR A 137 11.97 6.42 -15.48
C TYR A 137 12.88 7.49 -16.09
N GLY A 138 12.62 8.77 -15.78
CA GLY A 138 13.49 9.89 -16.14
C GLY A 138 14.80 9.93 -15.32
N GLU A 139 14.75 9.53 -14.05
CA GLU A 139 15.98 9.37 -13.24
C GLU A 139 16.92 8.33 -13.87
N LEU A 140 16.37 7.23 -14.40
CA LEU A 140 17.14 6.23 -15.15
C LEU A 140 17.73 6.79 -16.46
N ASP A 141 17.05 7.72 -17.15
CA ASP A 141 17.58 8.37 -18.36
C ASP A 141 18.79 9.26 -18.04
N VAL A 142 18.78 9.93 -16.89
CA VAL A 142 19.93 10.70 -16.42
C VAL A 142 21.11 9.78 -16.10
N ILE A 143 20.85 8.64 -15.46
CA ILE A 143 21.88 7.63 -15.18
C ILE A 143 22.46 7.05 -16.47
N ASP A 144 21.63 6.71 -17.47
CA ASP A 144 22.11 6.25 -18.78
C ASP A 144 23.03 7.29 -19.44
N SER A 145 22.67 8.57 -19.35
CA SER A 145 23.45 9.66 -19.93
C SER A 145 24.80 9.81 -19.22
N PHE A 146 24.79 9.75 -17.88
CA PHE A 146 26.01 9.77 -17.07
C PHE A 146 26.94 8.60 -17.41
N VAL A 147 26.40 7.38 -17.52
CA VAL A 147 27.15 6.17 -17.89
C VAL A 147 27.79 6.33 -19.27
N LYS A 148 27.06 6.86 -20.26
CA LYS A 148 27.58 7.09 -21.62
C LYS A 148 28.74 8.08 -21.66
N GLU A 149 28.73 9.08 -20.80
CA GLU A 149 29.70 10.18 -20.80
C GLU A 149 30.94 9.89 -19.95
N ASN A 150 30.81 9.08 -18.89
CA ASN A 150 31.86 8.95 -17.86
C ASN A 150 32.50 7.55 -17.80
N PHE A 151 31.87 6.50 -18.33
CA PHE A 151 32.39 5.13 -18.22
C PHE A 151 33.16 4.72 -19.48
N ASP A 152 34.12 3.79 -19.32
CA ASP A 152 34.83 3.19 -20.45
C ASP A 152 33.93 2.25 -21.26
N ASP A 153 34.40 1.77 -22.42
CA ASP A 153 33.55 1.04 -23.35
C ASP A 153 32.94 -0.24 -22.76
N ASP A 154 33.74 -1.05 -22.06
CA ASP A 154 33.31 -2.32 -21.47
C ASP A 154 32.38 -2.10 -20.27
N GLU A 155 32.70 -1.17 -19.38
CA GLU A 155 31.89 -0.86 -18.20
C GLU A 155 30.56 -0.20 -18.62
N ARG A 156 30.61 0.72 -19.59
CA ARG A 156 29.42 1.37 -20.16
C ARG A 156 28.48 0.35 -20.77
N ASP A 157 28.99 -0.56 -21.60
CA ASP A 157 28.15 -1.56 -22.28
C ASP A 157 27.52 -2.52 -21.27
N ASN A 158 28.25 -2.89 -20.21
CA ASN A 158 27.67 -3.67 -19.11
C ASN A 158 26.58 -2.90 -18.36
N ALA A 159 26.85 -1.65 -17.98
CA ALA A 159 25.93 -0.81 -17.23
C ALA A 159 24.62 -0.56 -17.99
N LEU A 160 24.72 -0.16 -19.27
CA LEU A 160 23.55 0.04 -20.14
C LEU A 160 22.75 -1.24 -20.33
N LYS A 161 23.43 -2.40 -20.45
CA LYS A 161 22.76 -3.70 -20.48
C LYS A 161 21.96 -3.95 -19.21
N GLN A 162 22.54 -3.80 -18.02
CA GLN A 162 21.82 -4.08 -16.77
C GLN A 162 20.66 -3.10 -16.51
N ILE A 163 20.84 -1.81 -16.82
CA ILE A 163 19.76 -0.82 -16.74
C ILE A 163 18.63 -1.16 -17.73
N SER A 164 18.97 -1.62 -18.93
CA SER A 164 17.96 -2.06 -19.91
C SER A 164 17.18 -3.30 -19.43
N ARG A 165 17.81 -4.22 -18.70
CA ARG A 165 17.15 -5.38 -18.07
C ARG A 165 16.15 -4.92 -17.01
N LEU A 166 16.50 -3.95 -16.17
CA LEU A 166 15.56 -3.34 -15.23
C LEU A 166 14.36 -2.72 -15.96
N ARG A 167 14.58 -1.95 -17.03
CA ARG A 167 13.48 -1.39 -17.83
C ARG A 167 12.59 -2.46 -18.45
N ARG A 168 13.18 -3.57 -18.89
CA ARG A 168 12.43 -4.72 -19.38
C ARG A 168 11.58 -5.38 -18.27
N ALA A 169 12.09 -5.43 -17.04
CA ALA A 169 11.31 -5.89 -15.89
C ALA A 169 10.12 -4.96 -15.59
N ILE A 170 10.31 -3.63 -15.67
CA ILE A 170 9.24 -2.64 -15.53
C ILE A 170 8.20 -2.82 -16.64
N GLU A 171 8.66 -2.95 -17.89
CA GLU A 171 7.78 -3.16 -19.04
C GLU A 171 6.93 -4.44 -18.91
N ARG A 172 7.45 -5.49 -18.28
CA ARG A 172 6.72 -6.75 -18.03
C ARG A 172 5.87 -6.72 -16.74
N GLY A 173 5.83 -5.60 -16.02
CA GLY A 173 5.13 -5.46 -14.75
C GLY A 173 5.75 -6.28 -13.60
N LYS A 174 7.01 -6.73 -13.76
CA LYS A 174 7.75 -7.53 -12.76
C LYS A 174 8.51 -6.65 -11.77
N ALA A 175 8.97 -5.48 -12.20
CA ALA A 175 9.51 -4.44 -11.34
C ALA A 175 8.49 -3.30 -11.18
N THR A 176 8.37 -2.81 -9.95
CA THR A 176 7.46 -1.72 -9.55
C THR A 176 8.23 -0.50 -9.08
N VAL A 177 7.51 0.57 -8.74
CA VAL A 177 8.08 1.75 -8.07
C VAL A 177 8.92 1.41 -6.83
N ILE A 178 8.58 0.36 -6.09
CA ILE A 178 9.35 -0.06 -4.91
C ILE A 178 10.72 -0.58 -5.33
N ASP A 179 10.76 -1.47 -6.30
CA ASP A 179 12.00 -2.06 -6.83
C ASP A 179 12.91 -0.96 -7.42
N VAL A 180 12.33 -0.05 -8.20
CA VAL A 180 13.10 1.03 -8.84
C VAL A 180 13.63 2.02 -7.81
N ASN A 181 12.84 2.35 -6.78
CA ASN A 181 13.31 3.21 -5.69
C ASN A 181 14.48 2.57 -4.92
N ASP A 182 14.45 1.26 -4.68
CA ASP A 182 15.57 0.56 -4.05
C ASP A 182 16.81 0.54 -4.96
N VAL A 183 16.63 0.32 -6.26
CA VAL A 183 17.74 0.39 -7.23
C VAL A 183 18.39 1.78 -7.22
N LEU A 184 17.60 2.85 -7.18
CA LEU A 184 18.06 4.25 -7.21
C LEU A 184 18.51 4.79 -5.84
N LEU A 185 18.41 4.00 -4.77
CA LEU A 185 18.80 4.44 -3.43
C LEU A 185 20.25 4.99 -3.34
N PRO A 186 21.27 4.38 -4.00
CA PRO A 186 22.64 4.90 -3.94
C PRO A 186 22.77 6.30 -4.52
N THR A 187 21.97 6.67 -5.54
CA THR A 187 22.07 7.95 -6.25
C THR A 187 21.04 8.98 -5.79
N THR A 188 20.25 8.68 -4.76
CA THR A 188 19.20 9.58 -4.27
C THR A 188 19.51 10.13 -2.87
N GLN A 189 18.93 11.29 -2.58
CA GLN A 189 18.95 11.93 -1.27
C GLN A 189 17.54 12.43 -0.90
N VAL A 190 17.26 12.47 0.41
CA VAL A 190 15.97 12.95 0.92
C VAL A 190 15.83 14.44 0.65
N ASP A 191 14.67 14.83 0.14
CA ASP A 191 14.30 16.23 -0.07
C ASP A 191 12.81 16.39 0.26
N THR A 192 12.52 17.08 1.37
CA THR A 192 11.15 17.29 1.85
C THR A 192 10.38 18.34 1.04
N THR A 193 11.05 19.07 0.15
CA THR A 193 10.44 20.09 -0.71
C THR A 193 10.04 19.54 -2.07
N HIS A 194 10.71 18.48 -2.53
CA HIS A 194 10.38 17.82 -3.79
C HIS A 194 9.14 16.92 -3.64
N PRO A 195 8.22 16.86 -4.62
CA PRO A 195 6.99 16.06 -4.51
C PRO A 195 7.21 14.56 -4.29
N LEU A 196 8.36 14.02 -4.70
CA LEU A 196 8.73 12.62 -4.46
C LEU A 196 9.33 12.35 -3.07
N GLY A 197 9.55 13.38 -2.26
CA GLY A 197 10.28 13.28 -0.99
C GLY A 197 11.78 13.01 -1.14
N ARG A 198 12.28 13.02 -2.37
CA ARG A 198 13.68 12.78 -2.73
C ARG A 198 14.03 13.38 -4.09
N VAL A 199 15.33 13.50 -4.33
CA VAL A 199 15.94 13.91 -5.61
C VAL A 199 17.21 13.10 -5.86
N LEU A 200 17.70 13.10 -7.10
CA LEU A 200 19.04 12.60 -7.41
C LEU A 200 20.11 13.46 -6.75
N LYS A 201 21.16 12.83 -6.20
CA LYS A 201 22.36 13.51 -5.72
C LYS A 201 23.01 14.28 -6.88
N GLN A 202 23.49 15.49 -6.59
CA GLN A 202 24.30 16.25 -7.54
C GLN A 202 25.57 16.78 -6.84
N PRO A 203 26.76 16.55 -7.42
CA PRO A 203 27.02 15.76 -8.63
C PRO A 203 26.79 14.26 -8.44
N LEU A 204 26.53 13.53 -9.53
CA LEU A 204 26.54 12.07 -9.54
C LEU A 204 27.98 11.55 -9.42
N VAL A 205 28.15 10.41 -8.75
CA VAL A 205 29.44 9.78 -8.49
C VAL A 205 29.45 8.39 -9.11
N GLU A 206 30.56 8.00 -9.76
CA GLU A 206 30.66 6.73 -10.47
C GLU A 206 30.39 5.52 -9.57
N ASP A 207 30.90 5.52 -8.34
CA ASP A 207 30.72 4.40 -7.40
C ASP A 207 29.24 4.18 -7.03
N ASP A 208 28.48 5.26 -6.81
CA ASP A 208 27.04 5.20 -6.57
C ASP A 208 26.30 4.62 -7.80
N ILE A 209 26.78 4.93 -9.02
CA ILE A 209 26.21 4.41 -10.27
C ILE A 209 26.54 2.93 -10.47
N ARG A 210 27.76 2.49 -10.13
CA ARG A 210 28.13 1.06 -10.10
C ARG A 210 27.21 0.26 -9.18
N ASP A 211 26.87 0.81 -8.02
CA ASP A 211 25.90 0.21 -7.10
C ASP A 211 24.49 0.14 -7.70
N VAL A 212 24.03 1.18 -8.41
CA VAL A 212 22.76 1.17 -9.16
C VAL A 212 22.77 0.05 -10.20
N VAL A 213 23.84 -0.08 -10.99
CA VAL A 213 24.01 -1.12 -12.02
C VAL A 213 23.95 -2.51 -11.39
N GLN A 214 24.63 -2.71 -10.27
CA GLN A 214 24.61 -3.98 -9.55
C GLN A 214 23.20 -4.31 -9.02
N ARG A 215 22.47 -3.33 -8.48
CA ARG A 215 21.08 -3.53 -8.04
C ARG A 215 20.14 -3.81 -9.21
N ALA A 216 20.29 -3.10 -10.33
CA ALA A 216 19.53 -3.35 -11.56
C ALA A 216 19.74 -4.78 -12.09
N LYS A 217 20.99 -5.26 -12.05
CA LYS A 217 21.33 -6.65 -12.37
C LYS A 217 20.57 -7.64 -11.48
N LEU A 218 20.54 -7.41 -10.17
CA LEU A 218 19.82 -8.29 -9.23
C LEU A 218 18.32 -8.39 -9.55
N ILE A 219 17.68 -7.29 -9.97
CA ILE A 219 16.28 -7.31 -10.43
C ILE A 219 16.15 -8.12 -11.72
N GLY A 220 17.05 -7.92 -12.69
CA GLY A 220 17.05 -8.69 -13.93
C GLY A 220 17.25 -10.19 -13.70
N ASP A 221 18.15 -10.56 -12.78
CA ASP A 221 18.44 -11.95 -12.41
C ASP A 221 17.28 -12.59 -11.63
N ARG A 222 16.64 -11.85 -10.70
CA ARG A 222 15.46 -12.32 -9.96
C ARG A 222 14.30 -12.70 -10.89
N ASP A 223 14.13 -11.95 -11.97
CA ASP A 223 13.02 -12.12 -12.91
C ASP A 223 13.40 -12.98 -14.13
N ASP A 224 14.53 -13.72 -14.06
CA ASP A 224 15.07 -14.61 -15.10
C ASP A 224 15.13 -13.93 -16.49
N LEU A 225 15.48 -12.65 -16.54
CA LEU A 225 15.65 -11.93 -17.80
C LEU A 225 16.97 -12.34 -18.46
N GLU A 226 16.94 -12.55 -19.77
CA GLU A 226 18.14 -12.81 -20.56
C GLU A 226 19.20 -11.72 -20.32
N ASP A 227 20.47 -12.10 -20.22
CA ASP A 227 21.59 -11.17 -20.03
C ASP A 227 21.99 -10.52 -21.37
N GLN A 228 21.08 -9.75 -21.93
CA GLN A 228 21.25 -8.99 -23.15
C GLN A 228 20.68 -7.58 -23.04
N PHE A 229 21.06 -6.71 -23.97
CA PHE A 229 20.50 -5.38 -24.07
C PHE A 229 19.06 -5.42 -24.58
N PHE A 230 18.18 -4.65 -23.96
CA PHE A 230 16.79 -4.46 -24.41
C PHE A 230 16.57 -3.02 -24.87
N GLU A 231 15.85 -2.85 -25.97
CA GLU A 231 15.48 -1.52 -26.45
C GLU A 231 14.59 -0.80 -25.41
N ARG A 232 14.91 0.47 -25.13
CA ARG A 232 14.15 1.32 -24.21
C ARG A 232 12.78 1.62 -24.82
N LYS A 233 11.72 1.09 -24.21
CA LYS A 233 10.36 1.55 -24.50
C LYS A 233 10.04 2.85 -23.76
N PRO A 234 9.42 3.84 -24.42
CA PRO A 234 8.93 5.04 -23.78
C PRO A 234 7.93 4.73 -22.65
N ILE A 235 7.99 5.50 -21.55
CA ILE A 235 7.13 5.23 -20.38
C ILE A 235 5.65 5.52 -20.68
N ASP A 236 5.37 6.41 -21.62
CA ASP A 236 4.01 6.77 -22.04
C ASP A 236 3.33 5.62 -22.80
N GLU A 237 4.08 4.81 -23.56
CA GLU A 237 3.57 3.58 -24.17
C GLU A 237 3.22 2.52 -23.12
N ILE A 238 4.06 2.38 -22.09
CA ILE A 238 3.83 1.46 -20.97
C ILE A 238 2.57 1.92 -20.21
N LEU A 239 2.46 3.20 -19.87
CA LEU A 239 1.29 3.78 -19.21
C LEU A 239 0.02 3.53 -20.03
N LYS A 240 0.03 3.84 -21.33
CA LYS A 240 -1.13 3.63 -22.21
C LYS A 240 -1.62 2.19 -22.19
N ARG A 241 -0.69 1.23 -22.19
CA ARG A 241 -1.01 -0.19 -22.11
C ARG A 241 -1.61 -0.56 -20.75
N GLU A 242 -1.05 -0.07 -19.66
CA GLU A 242 -1.58 -0.34 -18.31
C GLU A 242 -2.96 0.29 -18.09
N LEU A 243 -3.18 1.52 -18.57
CA LEU A 243 -4.50 2.16 -18.52
C LEU A 243 -5.54 1.38 -19.33
N ARG A 244 -5.18 0.88 -20.52
CA ARG A 244 -6.06 0.00 -21.30
C ARG A 244 -6.34 -1.32 -20.56
N ALA A 245 -5.31 -1.95 -20.02
CA ALA A 245 -5.46 -3.19 -19.26
C ALA A 245 -6.32 -3.00 -18.01
N ALA A 246 -6.29 -1.83 -17.37
CA ALA A 246 -7.19 -1.49 -16.25
C ALA A 246 -8.67 -1.58 -16.65
N ILE A 247 -9.00 -1.12 -17.87
CA ILE A 247 -10.37 -1.12 -18.40
C ILE A 247 -10.78 -2.53 -18.86
N GLU A 248 -9.89 -3.24 -19.55
CA GLU A 248 -10.19 -4.53 -20.18
C GLU A 248 -10.11 -5.72 -19.22
N GLN A 249 -9.15 -5.70 -18.30
CA GLN A 249 -8.81 -6.84 -17.42
C GLN A 249 -9.07 -6.53 -15.94
N GLY A 250 -9.32 -5.26 -15.60
CA GLY A 250 -9.45 -4.81 -14.22
C GLY A 250 -8.10 -4.66 -13.50
N GLY A 251 -8.18 -4.69 -12.18
CA GLY A 251 -7.05 -4.58 -11.26
C GLY A 251 -6.18 -5.84 -11.20
N TYR A 252 -5.25 -5.87 -10.24
CA TYR A 252 -4.47 -7.07 -9.91
C TYR A 252 -5.12 -7.87 -8.77
#